data_AF-S4RIV0-F1
#
_entry.id   AF-S4RIV0-F1
#
_cell.length_a   1.000
_cell.length_b   1.000
_cell.length_c   1.000
_cell.angle_alpha   90.00
_cell.angle_beta   90.00
_cell.angle_gamma   90.00
#
_symmetry.space_group_name_H-M   'P 1'
#
loop_
_entity.id
_entity.type
_entity.pdbx_description
1 polymer ?
#
loop_
_entity_poly.entity_id
_entity_poly.type
_entity_poly.pdbx_seq_one_letter_code
_entity_poly.pdbx_strand_id
1 'polypeptide(L)'
;SHWITFPLGQILKCQVERDFEREYGKLQQLDEQIKKLYKDVKKCAEADGAVSKSALKITADLQSSQSSLQDDELARAVDALDLAFRRVDNHNQEKVNQLQKTVIEPMKK
;
A
#
# COMPACT_ATOMS: atom_id res chain seq x y z
N SER A 1 -25.24 -50.17 32.36
CA SER A 1 -25.01 -48.96 31.56
C SER A 1 -24.17 -47.99 32.36
N HIS A 2 -22.85 -47.96 32.12
CA HIS A 2 -21.94 -47.04 32.81
C HIS A 2 -21.98 -45.69 32.10
N TRP A 3 -22.71 -44.74 32.67
CA TRP A 3 -22.61 -43.34 32.26
C TRP A 3 -21.30 -42.80 32.81
N ILE A 4 -20.32 -42.56 31.92
CA ILE A 4 -19.12 -41.83 32.26
C ILE A 4 -19.55 -40.39 32.52
N THR A 5 -19.71 -40.03 33.79
CA THR A 5 -19.86 -38.63 34.21
C THR A 5 -18.53 -37.94 34.03
N PHE A 6 -18.21 -37.50 32.82
CA PHE A 6 -17.19 -36.47 32.65
C PHE A 6 -17.69 -35.20 33.39
N PRO A 7 -16.89 -34.61 34.28
CA PRO A 7 -17.32 -33.40 34.96
C PRO A 7 -17.45 -32.29 33.92
N LEU A 8 -18.68 -31.86 33.65
CA LEU A 8 -19.03 -30.82 32.66
C LEU A 8 -18.13 -29.57 32.77
N GLY A 9 -17.65 -29.25 33.97
CA GLY A 9 -16.70 -28.15 34.18
C GLY A 9 -15.32 -28.34 33.53
N GLN A 10 -14.79 -29.58 33.46
CA GLN A 10 -13.53 -29.85 32.74
C GLN A 10 -13.74 -29.76 31.22
N ILE A 11 -14.88 -30.24 30.71
CA ILE A 11 -15.24 -30.13 29.29
C ILE A 11 -15.35 -28.66 28.88
N LEU A 12 -16.01 -27.83 29.70
CA LEU A 12 -16.16 -26.40 29.46
C LEU A 12 -14.79 -25.69 29.48
N LYS A 13 -13.92 -26.00 30.45
CA LYS A 13 -12.58 -25.44 30.52
C LYS A 13 -11.73 -25.80 29.30
N CYS A 14 -11.74 -27.06 28.88
CA CYS A 14 -11.05 -27.49 27.66
C CYS A 14 -11.62 -26.86 26.39
N GLN A 15 -12.92 -26.54 26.35
CA GLN A 15 -13.53 -25.81 25.23
C GLN A 15 -13.04 -24.36 25.18
N VAL A 16 -13.02 -23.68 26.32
CA VAL A 16 -12.51 -22.30 26.44
C VAL A 16 -11.04 -22.21 26.04
N GLU A 17 -10.20 -23.14 26.49
CA GLU A 17 -8.77 -23.19 26.12
C GLU A 17 -8.59 -23.39 24.61
N ARG A 18 -9.36 -24.30 23.98
CA ARG A 18 -9.32 -24.51 22.53
C ARG A 18 -9.81 -23.30 21.73
N ASP A 19 -10.85 -22.63 22.21
CA ASP A 19 -11.38 -21.44 21.55
C ASP A 19 -10.40 -20.27 21.68
N PHE A 20 -9.75 -20.11 22.83
CA PHE A 20 -8.68 -19.14 23.03
C PHE A 20 -7.50 -19.39 22.09
N GLU A 21 -6.99 -20.63 22.01
CA GLU A 21 -5.88 -20.98 21.11
C GLU A 21 -6.23 -20.68 19.64
N ARG A 22 -7.48 -20.95 19.23
CA ARG A 22 -7.97 -20.65 17.88
C ARG A 22 -8.01 -19.16 17.61
N GLU A 23 -8.58 -18.37 18.51
CA GLU A 23 -8.64 -16.91 18.34
C GLU A 23 -7.24 -16.29 18.39
N TYR A 24 -6.35 -16.81 19.24
CA TYR A 24 -4.95 -16.42 19.27
C TYR A 24 -4.24 -16.73 17.95
N GLY A 25 -4.45 -17.92 17.38
CA GLY A 25 -3.90 -18.28 16.07
C GLY A 25 -4.39 -17.36 14.94
N LYS A 26 -5.67 -16.97 14.95
CA LYS A 26 -6.20 -15.96 14.01
C LYS A 26 -5.54 -14.60 14.20
N LEU A 27 -5.33 -14.19 15.45
CA LEU A 27 -4.68 -12.91 15.77
C LEU A 27 -3.24 -12.88 15.24
N GLN A 28 -2.49 -13.96 15.39
CA GLN A 28 -1.13 -14.08 14.84
C GLN A 28 -1.12 -13.97 13.31
N GLN A 29 -2.06 -14.65 12.62
CA GLN A 29 -2.18 -14.55 11.17
C GLN A 29 -2.51 -13.12 10.71
N LEU A 30 -3.40 -12.43 11.43
CA LEU A 30 -3.74 -11.03 11.15
C LEU A 30 -2.52 -10.12 11.33
N ASP A 31 -1.75 -10.28 12.40
CA ASP A 31 -0.53 -9.50 12.64
C ASP A 31 0.51 -9.69 11.51
N GLU A 32 0.71 -10.92 11.04
CA GLU A 32 1.60 -11.18 9.89
C GLU A 32 1.11 -10.53 8.59
N GLN A 33 -0.20 -10.61 8.32
CA GLN A 33 -0.80 -9.98 7.14
C GLN A 33 -0.69 -8.46 7.18
N ILE A 34 -0.92 -7.85 8.35
CA ILE A 34 -0.75 -6.42 8.59
C ILE A 34 0.70 -5.99 8.33
N LYS A 35 1.69 -6.72 8.85
CA LYS A 35 3.11 -6.45 8.60
C LYS A 35 3.47 -6.56 7.11
N LYS A 36 2.89 -7.52 6.40
CA LYS A 36 3.08 -7.66 4.95
C LYS A 36 2.47 -6.49 4.20
N LEU A 37 1.22 -6.14 4.50
CA LEU A 37 0.51 -5.02 3.89
C LEU A 37 1.27 -3.71 4.08
N TYR A 38 1.79 -3.44 5.27
CA TYR A 38 2.62 -2.26 5.55
C TYR A 38 3.83 -2.17 4.60
N LYS A 39 4.55 -3.28 4.41
CA LYS A 39 5.71 -3.33 3.52
C LYS A 39 5.30 -3.12 2.07
N ASP A 40 4.20 -3.72 1.64
CA ASP A 40 3.72 -3.65 0.25
C ASP A 40 3.23 -2.23 -0.08
N VAL A 41 2.52 -1.57 0.83
CA VAL A 41 2.11 -0.16 0.69
C VAL A 41 3.33 0.75 0.56
N LYS A 42 4.36 0.54 1.39
CA LYS A 42 5.61 1.33 1.30
C LYS A 42 6.30 1.14 -0.05
N LYS A 43 6.44 -0.09 -0.52
CA LYS A 43 7.02 -0.40 -1.84
C LYS A 43 6.23 0.22 -2.99
N CYS A 44 4.90 0.19 -2.91
CA CYS A 44 4.03 0.81 -3.91
C CYS A 44 4.29 2.33 -3.97
N ALA A 45 4.35 3.01 -2.83
CA ALA A 45 4.63 4.44 -2.76
C ALA A 45 6.01 4.80 -3.34
N GLU A 46 7.04 3.97 -3.07
CA GLU A 46 8.38 4.15 -3.63
C GLU A 46 8.40 3.96 -5.15
N ALA A 47 7.72 2.94 -5.67
CA ALA A 47 7.61 2.68 -7.11
C ALA A 47 6.86 3.80 -7.84
N ASP A 48 5.75 4.26 -7.28
CA ASP A 48 4.99 5.41 -7.77
C ASP A 48 5.85 6.66 -7.88
N GLY A 49 6.64 6.96 -6.84
CA GLY A 49 7.57 8.09 -6.85
C GLY A 49 8.69 7.95 -7.89
N ALA A 50 9.18 6.73 -8.13
CA ALA A 50 10.17 6.47 -9.19
C ALA A 50 9.58 6.71 -10.58
N VAL A 51 8.36 6.23 -10.84
CA VAL A 51 7.65 6.44 -12.11
C VAL A 51 7.41 7.91 -12.37
N SER A 52 6.90 8.68 -11.40
CA SER A 52 6.71 10.14 -11.54
C SER A 52 8.01 10.83 -11.94
N LYS A 53 9.11 10.54 -11.23
CA LYS A 53 10.43 11.15 -11.52
C LYS A 53 10.92 10.82 -12.92
N SER A 54 10.77 9.57 -13.35
CA SER A 54 11.13 9.16 -14.71
C SER A 54 10.28 9.86 -15.76
N ALA A 55 8.97 9.96 -15.55
CA ALA A 55 8.05 10.63 -16.47
C ALA A 55 8.38 12.12 -16.64
N LEU A 56 8.63 12.84 -15.54
CA LEU A 56 9.06 14.24 -15.56
C LEU A 56 10.43 14.43 -16.21
N LYS A 57 11.35 13.48 -16.03
CA LYS A 57 12.64 13.52 -16.70
C LYS A 57 12.49 13.35 -18.21
N ILE A 58 11.66 12.40 -18.65
CA ILE A 58 11.40 12.16 -20.08
C ILE A 58 10.82 13.42 -20.73
N THR A 59 9.85 14.09 -20.09
CA THR A 59 9.29 15.32 -20.65
C THR A 59 10.32 16.45 -20.68
N ALA A 60 11.12 16.62 -19.63
CA ALA A 60 12.20 17.62 -19.63
C ALA A 60 13.24 17.35 -20.74
N ASP A 61 13.67 16.10 -20.91
CA ASP A 61 14.61 15.70 -21.96
C ASP A 61 14.00 15.99 -23.35
N LEU A 62 12.71 15.69 -23.56
CA LEU A 62 11.99 15.99 -24.80
C LEU A 62 11.85 17.49 -25.06
N GLN A 63 11.50 18.30 -24.04
CA GLN A 63 11.41 19.76 -24.16
C GLN A 63 12.75 20.38 -24.57
N SER A 64 13.87 19.82 -24.09
CA SER A 64 15.22 20.27 -24.45
C SER A 64 15.71 19.77 -25.81
N SER A 65 14.99 18.83 -26.44
CA SER A 65 15.40 18.21 -27.69
C SER A 65 15.28 19.19 -28.87
N GLN A 66 16.24 19.12 -29.80
CA GLN A 66 16.23 19.96 -30.99
C GLN A 66 14.95 19.79 -31.83
N SER A 67 14.40 18.58 -31.89
CA SER A 67 13.15 18.29 -32.58
C SER A 67 11.96 19.04 -31.96
N SER A 68 11.88 19.08 -30.63
CA SER A 68 10.82 19.84 -29.95
C SER A 68 10.97 21.34 -30.14
N LEU A 69 12.18 21.86 -30.29
CA LEU A 69 12.42 23.30 -30.50
C LEU A 69 12.11 23.76 -31.93
N GLN A 70 12.06 22.85 -32.89
CA GLN A 70 11.84 23.14 -34.30
C GLN A 70 10.40 22.89 -34.78
N ASP A 71 9.61 22.18 -33.98
CA ASP A 71 8.23 21.80 -34.28
C ASP A 71 7.29 22.29 -33.18
N ASP A 72 6.53 23.35 -33.48
CA ASP A 72 5.59 23.99 -32.55
C ASP A 72 4.41 23.06 -32.15
N GLU A 73 4.05 22.08 -32.97
CA GLU A 73 3.01 21.11 -32.63
C GLU A 73 3.57 20.09 -31.63
N LEU A 74 4.77 19.58 -31.89
CA LEU A 74 5.47 18.70 -30.97
C LEU A 74 5.76 19.40 -29.63
N ALA A 75 6.23 20.65 -29.64
CA ALA A 75 6.48 21.43 -28.42
C ALA A 75 5.23 21.51 -27.54
N ARG A 76 4.08 21.90 -28.12
CA ARG A 76 2.80 21.99 -27.41
C ARG A 76 2.34 20.64 -26.88
N ALA A 77 2.55 19.55 -27.62
CA ALA A 77 2.22 18.21 -27.17
C ALA A 77 3.07 17.78 -25.97
N VAL A 78 4.37 18.06 -26.01
CA VAL A 78 5.30 17.77 -24.90
C VAL A 78 4.95 18.59 -23.66
N ASP A 79 4.60 19.87 -23.81
CA ASP A 79 4.16 20.72 -22.69
C ASP A 79 2.85 20.22 -22.07
N ALA A 80 1.88 19.80 -22.90
CA ALA A 80 0.64 19.21 -22.42
C ALA A 80 0.89 17.90 -21.65
N LEU A 81 1.83 17.08 -22.13
CA LEU A 81 2.25 15.85 -21.47
C LEU A 81 2.96 16.13 -20.13
N ASP A 82 3.85 17.11 -20.08
CA ASP A 82 4.52 17.54 -18.85
C ASP A 82 3.51 18.01 -17.80
N LEU A 83 2.54 18.83 -18.20
CA LEU A 83 1.46 19.27 -17.32
C LEU A 83 0.63 18.09 -16.79
N ALA A 84 0.32 17.12 -17.66
CA ALA A 84 -0.41 15.92 -17.26
C ALA A 84 0.39 15.09 -16.24
N PHE A 85 1.70 14.90 -16.45
CA PHE A 85 2.55 14.18 -15.50
C PHE A 85 2.74 14.91 -14.18
N ARG A 86 2.85 16.24 -14.16
CA ARG A 86 2.86 17.00 -12.90
C ARG A 86 1.55 16.84 -12.12
N ARG A 87 0.41 16.80 -12.81
CA ARG A 87 -0.89 16.51 -12.16
C ARG A 87 -0.91 15.11 -11.57
N VAL A 88 -0.44 14.10 -12.31
CA VAL A 88 -0.33 12.72 -11.81
C VAL A 88 0.59 12.66 -10.59
N ASP A 89 1.74 13.35 -10.62
CA ASP A 89 2.66 13.39 -9.49
C ASP A 89 2.01 14.02 -8.25
N ASN A 90 1.33 15.16 -8.40
CA ASN A 90 0.60 15.79 -7.30
C ASN A 90 -0.46 14.85 -6.69
N HIS A 91 -1.26 14.17 -7.51
CA HIS A 91 -2.22 13.19 -7.01
C HIS A 91 -1.52 12.03 -6.29
N ASN A 92 -0.38 11.57 -6.79
CA ASN A 92 0.41 10.53 -6.13
C ASN A 92 0.97 11.00 -4.78
N GLN A 93 1.48 12.23 -4.69
CA GLN A 93 1.94 12.81 -3.43
C GLN A 93 0.80 12.90 -2.42
N GLU A 94 -0.39 13.35 -2.83
CA GLU A 94 -1.56 13.39 -1.96
C GLU A 94 -1.98 12.00 -1.49
N LYS A 95 -2.01 11.01 -2.39
CA LYS A 95 -2.27 9.61 -2.05
C LYS A 95 -1.27 9.08 -1.02
N VAL A 96 0.03 9.34 -1.20
CA VAL A 96 1.08 8.93 -0.24
C VAL A 96 0.88 9.61 1.11
N ASN A 97 0.56 10.90 1.13
CA ASN A 97 0.28 11.64 2.36
C ASN A 97 -0.96 11.09 3.09
N GLN A 98 -2.00 10.69 2.36
CA GLN A 98 -3.18 10.04 2.96
C GLN A 98 -2.85 8.64 3.50
N LEU A 99 -2.09 7.84 2.75
CA LEU A 99 -1.62 6.52 3.22
C LEU A 99 -0.78 6.65 4.50
N GLN A 100 0.06 7.68 4.58
CA GLN A 100 0.86 7.94 5.78
C GLN A 100 -0.01 8.11 7.03
N LYS A 101 -1.11 8.87 6.92
CA LYS A 101 -2.04 9.17 8.03
C LYS A 101 -3.01 8.03 8.34
N THR A 102 -3.47 7.31 7.32
CA THR A 102 -4.57 6.33 7.44
C THR A 102 -4.10 4.89 7.62
N VAL A 103 -2.87 4.58 7.20
CA VAL A 103 -2.33 3.20 7.22
C VAL A 103 -1.03 3.16 8.03
N ILE A 104 -0.02 3.94 7.64
CA ILE A 104 1.33 3.84 8.21
C ILE A 104 1.38 4.26 9.69
N GLU A 105 0.80 5.41 10.04
CA GLU A 105 0.77 5.90 11.43
C GLU A 105 -0.04 5.00 12.38
N PRO A 106 -1.27 4.57 12.02
CA PRO A 106 -2.03 3.63 12.85
C PRO A 106 -1.31 2.31 13.10
N MET A 107 -0.59 1.79 12.10
CA MET A 107 0.10 0.49 12.19
C MET A 107 1.48 0.55 12.87
N LYS A 108 2.00 1.74 13.18
CA LYS A 108 3.24 1.91 13.96
C LYS A 108 3.03 1.80 15.47
N LYS A 109 1.78 1.87 15.93
CA LYS A 109 1.37 1.72 17.34
C LYS A 109 0.93 0.28 17.60
#